data_AF-A0A2I1HDD8-F1
#
_entry.id   AF-A0A2I1HDD8-F1
#
_cell.length_a   1.000
_cell.length_b   1.000
_cell.length_c   1.000
_cell.angle_alpha   90.00
_cell.angle_beta   90.00
_cell.angle_gamma   90.00
#
_symmetry.space_group_name_H-M   'P 1'
#
loop_
_entity.id
_entity.type
_entity.pdbx_description
1 polymer ?
#
loop_
_entity_poly.entity_id
_entity_poly.type
_entity_poly.pdbx_seq_one_letter_code
_entity_poly.pdbx_strand_id
1 'polypeptide(L)'
;MYNFKKEFDWRSTLEFLPTYEVLYRRNTNKIENDKCKRCGKEEKEDWEHIWLCEDNEFTINEIVQESIYRFEKYLKDLNQNEEIEILRTYNFEFIR
;
A
#
# COMPACT_ATOMS: atom_id res chain seq x y z
N MET A 1 30.87 -2.29 6.15
CA MET A 1 29.99 -1.57 7.10
C MET A 1 28.59 -1.66 6.53
N TYR A 2 27.78 -2.62 7.01
CA TYR A 2 26.43 -2.85 6.49
C TYR A 2 25.48 -1.80 7.08
N ASN A 3 24.96 -0.90 6.24
CA ASN A 3 23.87 0.00 6.62
C ASN A 3 22.62 -0.86 6.86
N PHE A 4 22.25 -1.05 8.13
CA PHE A 4 21.08 -1.81 8.55
C PHE A 4 19.77 -1.00 8.51
N LYS A 5 19.72 0.10 7.74
CA LYS A 5 18.45 0.71 7.34
C LYS A 5 18.00 0.02 6.05
N LYS A 6 17.52 -1.22 6.17
CA LYS A 6 16.66 -1.80 5.12
C LYS A 6 15.29 -1.16 5.29
N GLU A 7 15.17 0.09 4.85
CA GLU A 7 13.84 0.67 4.62
C GLU A 7 13.18 -0.19 3.55
N PHE A 8 12.06 -0.81 3.90
CA PHE A 8 11.30 -1.61 2.95
C PHE A 8 10.63 -0.67 1.96
N ASP A 9 11.11 -0.67 0.71
CA ASP A 9 10.52 0.12 -0.36
C ASP A 9 9.24 -0.57 -0.87
N TRP A 10 8.14 -0.29 -0.15
CA TRP A 10 6.82 -0.79 -0.47
C TRP A 10 6.35 -0.28 -1.83
N ARG A 11 6.76 0.92 -2.25
CA ARG A 11 6.36 1.52 -3.52
C ARG A 11 6.96 0.74 -4.68
N SER A 12 8.28 0.57 -4.70
CA SER A 12 8.95 -0.24 -5.73
C SER A 12 8.43 -1.68 -5.73
N THR A 13 8.18 -2.25 -4.54
CA THR A 13 7.63 -3.61 -4.42
C THR A 13 6.26 -3.74 -5.07
N LEU A 14 5.37 -2.77 -4.84
CA LEU A 14 4.06 -2.75 -5.47
C LEU A 14 4.19 -2.51 -6.97
N GLU A 15 5.06 -1.60 -7.41
CA GLU A 15 5.28 -1.28 -8.83
C GLU A 15 5.78 -2.48 -9.67
N PHE A 16 6.33 -3.53 -9.04
CA PHE A 16 6.61 -4.81 -9.73
C PHE A 16 5.36 -5.62 -10.11
N LEU A 17 4.22 -5.38 -9.46
CA LEU A 17 2.97 -6.04 -9.81
C LEU A 17 2.43 -5.50 -11.14
N PRO A 18 1.76 -6.34 -11.96
CA PRO A 18 1.26 -5.89 -13.24
C PRO A 18 0.02 -4.99 -13.07
N THR A 19 -0.01 -3.88 -13.80
CA THR A 19 -1.21 -3.03 -13.96
C THR A 19 -2.09 -3.56 -15.09
N TYR A 20 -3.31 -3.01 -15.25
CA TYR A 20 -4.16 -3.35 -16.39
C TYR A 20 -3.51 -3.03 -17.75
N GLU A 21 -2.69 -1.99 -17.86
CA GLU A 21 -1.83 -1.80 -19.04
C GLU A 21 -0.97 -3.02 -19.35
N VAL A 22 -0.23 -3.50 -18.34
CA VAL A 22 0.73 -4.59 -18.53
C VAL A 22 -0.01 -5.87 -18.89
N LEU A 23 -1.14 -6.14 -18.24
CA LEU A 23 -1.95 -7.32 -18.49
C LEU A 23 -2.63 -7.28 -19.87
N TYR A 24 -3.18 -6.12 -20.27
CA TYR A 24 -3.77 -5.91 -21.58
C TYR A 24 -2.73 -6.13 -22.69
N ARG A 25 -1.53 -5.53 -22.55
CA ARG A 25 -0.43 -5.70 -23.50
C ARG A 25 0.02 -7.17 -23.63
N ARG A 26 -0.02 -7.93 -22.53
CA ARG A 26 0.33 -9.36 -22.52
C ARG A 26 -0.80 -10.24 -23.06
N ASN A 27 -1.98 -9.69 -23.32
CA ASN A 27 -3.19 -10.42 -23.74
C ASN A 27 -3.51 -11.60 -22.80
N THR A 28 -3.38 -11.38 -21.50
CA THR A 28 -3.68 -12.39 -20.47
C THR A 28 -4.98 -12.06 -19.75
N ASN A 29 -5.55 -13.05 -19.07
CA ASN A 29 -6.69 -12.88 -18.15
C ASN A 29 -7.99 -12.32 -18.77
N LYS A 30 -8.17 -12.41 -20.10
CA LYS A 30 -9.36 -11.88 -20.81
C LYS A 30 -9.60 -10.38 -20.54
N ILE A 31 -8.52 -9.62 -20.37
CA ILE A 31 -8.61 -8.16 -20.21
C ILE A 31 -8.78 -7.53 -21.60
N GLU A 32 -9.87 -6.80 -21.78
CA GLU A 32 -10.29 -6.25 -23.08
C GLU A 32 -9.72 -4.86 -23.37
N ASN A 33 -9.27 -4.14 -22.35
CA ASN A 33 -8.64 -2.83 -22.44
C ASN A 33 -7.78 -2.55 -21.20
N ASP A 34 -6.97 -1.51 -21.27
CA ASP A 34 -6.08 -1.05 -20.21
C ASP A 34 -6.70 0.05 -19.33
N LYS A 35 -8.02 0.23 -19.35
CA LYS A 35 -8.68 1.30 -18.61
C LYS A 35 -8.71 1.02 -17.11
N CYS A 36 -8.66 2.09 -16.31
CA CYS A 36 -8.77 2.01 -14.87
C CYS A 36 -10.13 1.42 -14.46
N LYS A 37 -10.07 0.32 -13.71
CA LYS A 37 -11.28 -0.34 -13.21
C LYS A 37 -11.85 0.29 -11.94
N ARG A 38 -11.07 1.16 -11.28
CA ARG A 38 -11.47 1.86 -10.07
C ARG A 38 -12.40 3.01 -10.42
N CYS A 39 -11.89 3.98 -11.19
CA CYS A 39 -12.68 5.15 -11.56
C CYS A 39 -13.62 4.91 -12.74
N GLY A 40 -13.43 3.82 -13.49
CA GLY A 40 -14.27 3.49 -14.65
C GLY A 40 -14.19 4.53 -15.78
N LYS A 41 -13.24 5.48 -15.71
CA LYS A 41 -12.98 6.47 -16.74
C LYS A 41 -12.20 5.85 -17.90
N GLU A 42 -12.17 6.56 -19.02
CA GLU A 42 -11.38 6.22 -20.21
C GLU A 42 -9.86 6.47 -20.02
N GLU A 43 -9.40 6.56 -18.76
CA GLU A 43 -7.99 6.72 -18.40
C GLU A 43 -7.33 5.34 -18.29
N LYS A 44 -6.08 5.29 -18.72
CA LYS A 44 -5.26 4.08 -18.66
C LYS A 44 -4.80 3.80 -17.23
N GLU A 45 -4.88 2.55 -16.81
CA GLU A 45 -4.38 2.11 -15.51
C GLU A 45 -2.89 1.74 -15.58
N ASP A 46 -2.06 2.72 -15.27
CA ASP A 46 -0.66 2.52 -14.91
C ASP A 46 -0.43 2.83 -13.42
N TRP A 47 0.82 2.68 -12.95
CA TRP A 47 1.13 2.91 -11.54
C TRP A 47 0.93 4.36 -11.12
N GLU A 48 1.16 5.32 -12.01
CA GLU A 48 0.95 6.74 -11.72
C GLU A 48 -0.53 7.02 -11.48
N HIS A 49 -1.40 6.53 -12.37
CA HIS A 49 -2.84 6.63 -12.19
C HIS A 49 -3.31 5.89 -10.94
N ILE A 50 -2.82 4.67 -10.67
CA ILE A 50 -3.19 3.92 -9.46
C ILE A 50 -2.93 4.71 -8.17
N TRP A 51 -1.79 5.40 -8.09
CA TRP A 51 -1.41 6.18 -6.91
C TRP A 51 -2.26 7.43 -6.72
N LEU A 52 -2.71 8.05 -7.81
CA LEU A 52 -3.40 9.35 -7.80
C LEU A 52 -4.89 9.26 -8.15
N CYS A 53 -5.42 8.05 -8.38
CA CYS A 53 -6.80 7.82 -8.75
C CYS A 53 -7.75 8.46 -7.75
N GLU A 54 -8.61 9.33 -8.25
CA GLU A 54 -9.59 10.10 -7.47
C GLU A 54 -10.68 9.24 -6.83
N ASP A 55 -10.90 8.03 -7.34
CA ASP A 55 -11.86 7.07 -6.80
C ASP A 55 -11.24 6.18 -5.69
N ASN A 56 -9.98 6.42 -5.32
CA ASN A 56 -9.41 5.79 -4.12
C ASN A 56 -10.14 6.33 -2.88
N GLU A 57 -10.82 5.44 -2.15
CA GLU A 57 -11.59 5.80 -0.93
C GLU A 57 -10.68 6.24 0.23
N PHE A 58 -9.45 5.74 0.27
CA PHE A 58 -8.50 6.00 1.34
C PHE A 58 -7.14 6.43 0.79
N THR A 59 -6.51 7.34 1.49
CA THR A 59 -5.09 7.68 1.33
C THR A 59 -4.20 6.61 1.97
N ILE A 60 -2.95 6.55 1.52
CA ILE A 60 -1.95 5.65 2.11
C ILE A 60 -1.77 5.95 3.60
N ASN A 61 -1.82 7.22 4.00
CA ASN A 61 -1.72 7.61 5.40
C ASN A 61 -2.87 7.04 6.24
N GLU A 62 -4.11 7.12 5.76
CA GLU A 62 -5.27 6.54 6.45
C GLU A 62 -5.13 5.02 6.60
N ILE A 63 -4.69 4.33 5.53
CA ILE A 63 -4.44 2.88 5.57
C ILE A 63 -3.37 2.53 6.61
N VAL A 64 -2.27 3.28 6.64
CA VAL A 64 -1.16 3.06 7.59
C VAL A 64 -1.62 3.30 9.03
N GLN A 65 -2.32 4.39 9.30
CA GLN A 65 -2.84 4.70 10.64
C GLN A 65 -3.82 3.62 11.13
N GLU A 66 -4.77 3.22 10.27
CA GLU A 66 -5.75 2.20 10.63
C GLU A 66 -5.09 0.83 10.85
N SER A 67 -4.06 0.50 10.06
CA SER A 67 -3.29 -0.74 10.23
C SER A 67 -2.54 -0.76 11.55
N ILE A 68 -1.87 0.34 11.91
CA ILE A 68 -1.19 0.52 13.20
C ILE A 68 -2.20 0.38 14.35
N TYR A 69 -3.34 1.06 14.27
CA TYR A 69 -4.36 1.04 15.30
C TYR A 69 -4.92 -0.38 15.52
N ARG A 70 -5.26 -1.08 14.44
CA ARG A 70 -5.75 -2.47 14.50
C ARG A 70 -4.72 -3.40 15.11
N PHE A 71 -3.44 -3.23 14.76
CA PHE A 71 -2.37 -4.06 15.29
C PHE A 71 -2.14 -3.78 16.78
N GLU A 72 -2.15 -2.52 17.21
CA GLU A 72 -2.07 -2.18 18.63
C GLU A 72 -3.24 -2.78 19.43
N LYS A 73 -4.47 -2.73 18.87
CA LYS A 73 -5.64 -3.36 19.50
C LYS A 73 -5.47 -4.86 19.64
N TYR A 74 -4.99 -5.54 18.60
CA TYR A 74 -4.68 -6.96 18.64
C TYR A 74 -3.66 -7.30 19.74
N LEU A 75 -2.58 -6.52 19.86
CA LEU A 75 -1.57 -6.71 20.91
C LEU A 75 -2.16 -6.49 22.32
N LYS A 76 -3.07 -5.52 22.48
CA LYS A 76 -3.78 -5.28 23.75
C LYS A 76 -4.64 -6.47 24.14
N ASP A 77 -5.37 -7.05 23.20
CA ASP A 77 -6.21 -8.23 23.43
C ASP A 77 -5.36 -9.45 23.86
N LEU A 78 -4.09 -9.49 23.45
CA LEU A 78 -3.10 -10.50 23.87
C LEU A 78 -2.30 -10.14 25.12
N ASN A 79 -2.54 -8.97 25.74
CA ASN A 79 -1.75 -8.43 26.87
C ASN A 79 -0.24 -8.30 26.59
N GLN A 80 0.18 -8.06 25.35
CA GLN A 80 1.58 -7.91 24.96
C GLN A 80 2.07 -6.46 25.13
N ASN A 81 2.17 -6.02 26.38
CA ASN A 81 2.48 -4.61 26.70
C ASN A 81 3.86 -4.14 26.19
N GLU A 82 4.88 -5.01 26.18
CA GLU A 82 6.21 -4.66 25.67
C GLU A 82 6.19 -4.38 24.15
N GLU A 83 5.45 -5.17 23.38
CA GLU A 83 5.29 -5.00 21.93
C GLU A 83 4.55 -3.69 21.59
N ILE A 84 3.58 -3.30 22.43
CA ILE A 84 2.87 -2.02 22.27
C ILE A 84 3.81 -0.84 22.46
N GLU A 85 4.70 -0.90 23.45
CA GLU A 85 5.69 0.16 23.68
C GLU A 85 6.69 0.26 22.52
N ILE A 86 7.14 -0.88 21.99
CA ILE A 86 7.98 -0.92 20.77
C ILE A 86 7.24 -0.28 19.60
N LEU A 87 6.00 -0.71 19.34
CA LEU A 87 5.16 -0.22 18.25
C LEU A 87 5.00 1.31 18.32
N ARG A 88 4.63 1.86 19.48
CA ARG A 88 4.48 3.31 19.67
C ARG A 88 5.78 4.08 19.49
N THR A 89 6.91 3.52 19.94
CA THR A 89 8.22 4.13 19.80
C THR A 89 8.61 4.30 18.33
N TYR A 90 8.46 3.25 17.52
CA TYR A 90 8.84 3.29 16.10
C TYR A 90 7.79 3.93 15.20
N ASN A 91 6.51 3.87 15.54
CA ASN A 91 5.46 4.52 14.74
C ASN A 91 5.58 6.05 14.73
N PHE A 92 6.12 6.66 15.79
CA PHE A 92 6.38 8.11 15.80
C PHE A 92 7.32 8.54 14.65
N GLU A 93 8.20 7.66 14.18
CA GLU A 93 9.11 7.94 13.06
C GLU A 93 8.43 7.92 11.70
N PHE A 94 7.28 7.24 11.54
CA PHE A 94 6.54 7.15 10.26
C PHE A 94 5.54 8.29 10.03
N ILE A 95 5.10 8.98 11.09
CA ILE A 95 4.06 10.02 11.03
C ILE A 95 4.68 11.43 10.90
N ARG A 96 6.00 11.55 11.08
CA ARG A 96 6.73 12.82 11.11
C ARG A 96 7.34 13.17 9.75
#